data_AF-A0A7S1SZ86-F1
#
_entry.id   AF-A0A7S1SZ86-F1
#
_cell.length_a   1.000
_cell.length_b   1.000
_cell.length_c   1.000
_cell.angle_alpha   90.00
_cell.angle_beta   90.00
_cell.angle_gamma   90.00
#
_symmetry.space_group_name_H-M   'P 1'
#
loop_
_entity.id
_entity.type
_entity.pdbx_description
1 polymer ?
#
loop_
_entity_poly.entity_id
_entity_poly.type
_entity_poly.pdbx_seq_one_letter_code
_entity_poly.pdbx_strand_id
1 'polypeptide(L)'
;MSANCISHQGLVRPAYGIALLKTSRSHRARAPLAHRSRPSALLWLQRAAGAAKQKQQRDKLAGELLALVGDTGRGANCSSGRTQEINEAIEALVALGTEQVTTDASLSATWKLLWTTEKETLFIVEKAGLFGTEAGEVYQVIDVGNESLQNVITFPPDGAFIVSSGIKVVGPQRVDFKFNSAKLKLPKRDIPFPPFGQGWFESVYLDDKIRVAKDVRGDTLIVARDGPPRLFE
;
A
#
# COMPACT_ATOMS: atom_id res chain seq x y z
N MET A 1 -0.88 -47.89 56.88
CA MET A 1 -1.45 -49.01 56.10
C MET A 1 -0.85 -48.94 54.71
N SER A 2 0.01 -49.81 54.19
CA SER A 2 0.79 -50.94 54.69
C SER A 2 2.02 -51.02 53.75
N ALA A 3 3.22 -51.09 54.32
CA ALA A 3 4.19 -52.18 54.15
C ALA A 3 4.47 -52.62 52.69
N ASN A 4 5.63 -52.24 52.12
CA ASN A 4 6.92 -52.96 52.16
C ASN A 4 6.90 -54.31 51.43
N CYS A 5 7.77 -54.49 50.43
CA CYS A 5 8.58 -55.71 50.33
C CYS A 5 9.78 -55.53 49.37
N ILE A 6 10.94 -55.55 50.02
CA ILE A 6 12.29 -55.73 49.50
C ILE A 6 12.52 -57.23 49.25
N SER A 7 13.22 -57.61 48.17
CA SER A 7 14.31 -58.62 48.19
C SER A 7 14.86 -58.78 46.77
N HIS A 8 16.08 -58.35 46.45
CA HIS A 8 17.40 -58.94 46.73
C HIS A 8 17.85 -60.07 45.77
N GLN A 9 19.15 -59.99 45.46
CA GLN A 9 20.06 -60.99 44.89
C GLN A 9 20.05 -61.11 43.36
N GLY A 10 21.19 -61.17 42.67
CA GLY A 10 22.57 -61.22 43.13
C GLY A 10 23.52 -61.44 41.95
N LEU A 11 24.72 -60.87 42.11
CA LEU A 11 26.05 -61.40 41.79
C LEU A 11 26.43 -61.90 40.37
N VAL A 12 27.74 -61.73 40.13
CA VAL A 12 28.63 -62.42 39.20
C VAL A 12 28.95 -61.71 37.86
N ARG A 13 30.08 -60.99 37.88
CA ARG A 13 31.02 -60.85 36.75
C ARG A 13 31.77 -62.19 36.57
N PRO A 14 32.20 -62.62 35.36
CA PRO A 14 33.41 -62.02 34.76
C PRO A 14 33.58 -62.08 33.21
N ALA A 15 34.60 -61.35 32.76
CA ALA A 15 35.62 -61.73 31.76
C ALA A 15 35.33 -61.73 30.23
N TYR A 16 36.09 -60.85 29.56
CA TYR A 16 36.85 -60.99 28.30
C TYR A 16 36.14 -61.30 26.96
N GLY A 17 36.41 -60.46 25.96
CA GLY A 17 36.19 -60.79 24.56
C GLY A 17 36.38 -59.61 23.60
N ILE A 18 37.59 -59.46 23.06
CA ILE A 18 37.95 -58.52 21.98
C ILE A 18 37.25 -58.95 20.69
N ALA A 19 36.54 -58.03 20.01
CA ALA A 19 36.12 -58.21 18.62
C ALA A 19 36.02 -56.87 17.85
N LEU A 20 37.05 -56.61 17.04
CA LEU A 20 37.07 -55.94 15.73
C LEU A 20 36.00 -54.87 15.42
N LEU A 21 36.42 -53.61 15.53
CA LEU A 21 35.84 -52.47 14.81
C LEU A 21 36.04 -52.67 13.30
N LYS A 22 34.97 -53.07 12.59
CA LYS A 22 34.87 -52.89 11.14
C LYS A 22 34.34 -51.49 10.85
N THR A 23 35.20 -50.64 10.32
CA THR A 23 34.87 -49.31 9.79
C THR A 23 33.89 -49.44 8.63
N SER A 24 32.65 -48.97 8.80
CA SER A 24 31.72 -48.75 7.70
C SER A 24 32.01 -47.37 7.08
N ARG A 25 32.60 -47.37 5.88
CA ARG A 25 32.70 -46.17 5.04
C ARG A 25 31.30 -45.83 4.53
N SER A 26 30.68 -44.78 5.07
CA SER A 26 29.51 -44.16 4.44
C SER A 26 29.98 -43.42 3.18
N HIS A 27 29.59 -43.94 2.02
CA HIS A 27 29.74 -43.23 0.76
C HIS A 27 28.81 -42.01 0.76
N ARG A 28 29.37 -40.80 0.91
CA ARG A 28 28.68 -39.57 0.51
C ARG A 28 28.55 -39.59 -1.02
N ALA A 29 27.33 -39.83 -1.50
CA ALA A 29 26.97 -39.49 -2.87
C ALA A 29 27.13 -37.97 -3.05
N ARG A 30 28.01 -37.54 -3.95
CA ARG A 30 28.06 -36.15 -4.42
C ARG A 30 26.82 -35.93 -5.28
N ALA A 31 25.94 -35.03 -4.85
CA ALA A 31 24.87 -34.52 -5.71
C ALA A 31 25.50 -33.85 -6.95
N PRO A 32 24.95 -34.08 -8.16
CA PRO A 32 25.46 -33.45 -9.36
C PRO A 32 25.27 -31.93 -9.27
N LEU A 33 26.32 -31.18 -9.61
CA LEU A 33 26.26 -29.73 -9.80
C LEU A 33 25.29 -29.46 -10.95
N ALA A 34 24.07 -29.02 -10.62
CA ALA A 34 23.11 -28.57 -11.60
C ALA A 34 23.71 -27.36 -12.34
N HIS A 35 23.99 -27.54 -13.63
CA HIS A 35 24.34 -26.44 -14.53
C HIS A 35 23.15 -25.47 -14.58
N ARG A 36 23.25 -24.34 -13.86
CA ARG A 36 22.30 -23.24 -14.04
C ARG A 36 22.54 -22.64 -15.42
N SER A 37 21.69 -23.00 -16.39
CA SER A 37 21.65 -22.39 -17.71
C SER A 37 21.47 -20.88 -17.56
N ARG A 38 22.48 -20.10 -17.98
CA ARG A 38 22.36 -18.64 -18.04
C ARG A 38 21.31 -18.30 -19.11
N PRO A 39 20.32 -17.43 -18.83
CA PRO A 39 19.34 -17.04 -19.84
C PRO A 39 20.06 -16.37 -21.02
N SER A 40 19.64 -16.69 -22.24
CA SER A 40 20.20 -16.11 -23.47
C SER A 40 20.08 -14.59 -23.48
N ALA A 41 21.12 -13.88 -23.93
CA ALA A 41 21.13 -12.42 -24.09
C ALA A 41 19.95 -11.91 -24.95
N LEU A 42 19.48 -12.71 -25.90
CA LEU A 42 18.35 -12.37 -26.77
C LEU A 42 17.04 -12.28 -25.97
N LEU A 43 16.81 -13.18 -25.02
CA LEU A 43 15.62 -13.19 -24.17
C LEU A 43 15.60 -11.99 -23.23
N TRP A 44 16.76 -11.57 -22.73
CA TRP A 44 16.90 -10.35 -21.94
C TRP A 44 16.57 -9.10 -22.74
N LEU A 45 17.09 -8.97 -23.97
CA LEU A 45 16.80 -7.84 -24.85
C LEU A 45 15.31 -7.74 -25.20
N GLN A 46 14.67 -8.88 -25.51
CA GLN A 46 13.22 -8.91 -25.79
C GLN A 46 12.39 -8.48 -24.58
N ARG A 47 12.74 -8.96 -23.38
CA ARG A 47 12.07 -8.55 -22.14
C ARG A 47 12.28 -7.07 -21.83
N ALA A 48 13.50 -6.55 -22.00
CA ALA A 48 13.82 -5.15 -21.78
C ALA A 48 13.06 -4.24 -22.77
N ALA A 49 12.99 -4.61 -24.05
CA ALA A 49 12.21 -3.89 -25.05
C ALA A 49 10.70 -3.89 -24.75
N GLY A 50 10.17 -5.03 -24.30
CA GLY A 50 8.78 -5.14 -23.85
C GLY A 50 8.46 -4.22 -22.66
N ALA A 51 9.32 -4.23 -21.64
CA ALA A 51 9.19 -3.36 -20.47
C ALA A 51 9.28 -1.87 -20.84
N ALA A 52 10.22 -1.49 -21.72
CA ALA A 52 10.35 -0.11 -22.19
C ALA A 52 9.10 0.36 -22.94
N LYS A 53 8.54 -0.48 -23.82
CA LYS A 53 7.30 -0.17 -24.55
C LYS A 53 6.10 -0.01 -23.60
N GLN A 54 5.98 -0.88 -22.59
CA GLN A 54 4.92 -0.78 -21.60
C GLN A 54 5.05 0.50 -20.75
N LYS A 55 6.27 0.86 -20.34
CA LYS A 55 6.54 2.11 -19.64
C LYS A 55 6.14 3.32 -20.49
N GLN A 56 6.55 3.36 -21.75
CA GLN A 56 6.20 4.46 -22.66
C GLN A 56 4.68 4.61 -22.83
N GLN A 57 3.96 3.50 -22.97
CA GLN A 57 2.50 3.52 -23.05
C GLN A 57 1.87 4.06 -21.77
N ARG A 58 2.39 3.66 -20.60
CA ARG A 58 1.91 4.13 -19.29
C ARG A 58 2.17 5.62 -19.10
N ASP A 59 3.38 6.09 -19.42
CA ASP A 59 3.76 7.51 -19.33
C ASP A 59 2.83 8.37 -20.21
N LYS A 60 2.52 7.89 -21.43
CA LYS A 60 1.59 8.58 -22.34
C LYS A 60 0.19 8.68 -21.73
N LEU A 61 -0.39 7.57 -21.29
CA LEU A 61 -1.73 7.53 -20.69
C LEU A 61 -1.80 8.36 -19.40
N ALA A 62 -0.74 8.36 -18.59
CA ALA A 62 -0.65 9.21 -17.40
C ALA A 62 -0.69 10.69 -17.76
N GLY A 63 0.03 11.11 -18.81
CA GLY A 63 -0.01 12.48 -19.33
C GLY A 63 -1.40 12.88 -19.83
N GLU A 64 -2.08 11.99 -20.56
CA GLU A 64 -3.46 12.21 -21.03
C GLU A 64 -4.44 12.36 -19.84
N LEU A 65 -4.33 11.49 -18.84
CA LEU A 65 -5.15 11.55 -17.63
C LEU A 65 -4.92 12.86 -16.85
N LEU A 66 -3.67 13.30 -16.69
CA LEU A 66 -3.35 14.57 -16.03
C LEU A 66 -3.96 15.77 -16.75
N ALA A 67 -3.93 15.76 -18.09
CA ALA A 67 -4.57 16.80 -18.89
C ALA A 67 -6.09 16.78 -18.71
N LEU A 68 -6.71 15.59 -18.65
CA LEU A 68 -8.15 15.44 -18.42
C LEU A 68 -8.62 15.95 -17.06
N VAL A 69 -7.76 15.98 -16.02
CA VAL A 69 -8.17 16.39 -14.68
C VAL A 69 -7.75 17.81 -14.28
N GLY A 70 -6.81 18.43 -15.00
CA GLY A 70 -6.08 19.63 -14.54
C GLY A 70 -6.94 20.86 -14.22
N ASP A 71 -8.06 21.07 -14.90
CA ASP A 71 -8.98 22.22 -14.75
C ASP A 71 -10.31 21.84 -14.07
N THR A 72 -10.45 20.60 -13.60
CA THR A 72 -11.71 20.09 -13.01
C THR A 72 -11.98 20.61 -11.60
N GLY A 73 -11.06 21.38 -11.00
CA GLY A 73 -11.18 21.78 -9.59
C GLY A 73 -11.24 20.58 -8.65
N ARG A 74 -10.36 19.58 -8.85
CA ARG A 74 -10.33 18.29 -8.13
C ARG A 74 -11.53 17.37 -8.36
N GLY A 75 -12.32 17.64 -9.40
CA GLY A 75 -13.53 16.88 -9.75
C GLY A 75 -14.84 17.65 -9.50
N ALA A 76 -14.80 18.78 -8.78
CA ALA A 76 -15.98 19.60 -8.51
C ALA A 76 -16.63 20.17 -9.79
N ASN A 77 -15.82 20.48 -10.80
CA ASN A 77 -16.25 21.06 -12.08
C ASN A 77 -16.17 20.03 -13.22
N CYS A 78 -16.71 18.82 -13.02
CA CYS A 78 -16.63 17.74 -14.00
C CYS A 78 -18.02 17.34 -14.52
N SER A 79 -18.20 17.38 -15.85
CA SER A 79 -19.43 16.87 -16.48
C SER A 79 -19.46 15.33 -16.43
N SER A 80 -20.64 14.73 -16.56
CA SER A 80 -20.78 13.27 -16.59
C SER A 80 -19.96 12.62 -17.71
N GLY A 81 -19.96 13.21 -18.91
CA GLY A 81 -19.16 12.73 -20.03
C GLY A 81 -17.65 12.78 -19.75
N ARG A 82 -17.17 13.89 -19.17
CA ARG A 82 -15.75 14.02 -18.80
C ARG A 82 -15.35 13.04 -17.69
N THR A 83 -16.21 12.82 -16.71
CA THR A 83 -15.99 11.81 -15.67
C THR A 83 -15.89 10.41 -16.26
N GLN A 84 -16.69 10.11 -17.29
CA GLN A 84 -16.59 8.84 -18.00
C GLN A 84 -15.24 8.70 -18.73
N GLU A 85 -14.80 9.72 -19.47
CA GLU A 85 -13.50 9.73 -20.15
C GLU A 85 -12.33 9.53 -19.16
N ILE A 86 -12.40 10.18 -17.99
CA ILE A 86 -11.41 10.01 -16.91
C ILE A 86 -11.42 8.57 -16.40
N ASN A 87 -12.59 7.98 -16.15
CA ASN A 87 -12.71 6.61 -15.66
C ASN A 87 -12.18 5.59 -16.68
N GLU A 88 -12.46 5.78 -17.97
CA GLU A 88 -11.94 4.91 -19.05
C GLU A 88 -10.40 4.98 -19.12
N ALA A 89 -9.82 6.18 -18.99
CA ALA A 89 -8.37 6.35 -18.93
C ALA A 89 -7.75 5.68 -17.69
N ILE A 90 -8.43 5.77 -16.54
CA ILE A 90 -8.02 5.09 -15.30
C ILE A 90 -8.05 3.57 -15.47
N GLU A 91 -9.11 3.01 -16.04
CA GLU A 91 -9.22 1.56 -16.28
C GLU A 91 -8.11 1.05 -17.19
N ALA A 92 -7.79 1.78 -18.26
CA ALA A 92 -6.68 1.46 -19.14
C ALA A 92 -5.33 1.46 -18.41
N LEU A 93 -5.11 2.41 -17.48
CA LEU A 93 -3.90 2.48 -16.67
C LEU A 93 -3.83 1.36 -15.62
N VAL A 94 -4.94 1.06 -14.95
CA VAL A 94 -5.04 -0.03 -13.97
C VAL A 94 -4.72 -1.38 -14.62
N ALA A 95 -5.22 -1.62 -15.83
CA ALA A 95 -4.93 -2.84 -16.58
C ALA A 95 -3.42 -3.01 -16.91
N LEU A 96 -2.65 -1.91 -16.99
CA LEU A 96 -1.20 -1.94 -17.18
C LEU A 96 -0.40 -2.09 -15.88
N GLY A 97 -1.07 -2.06 -14.72
CA GLY A 97 -0.47 -2.01 -13.39
C GLY A 97 -0.92 -3.13 -12.44
N THR A 98 -1.70 -4.11 -12.91
CA THR A 98 -2.30 -5.17 -12.07
C THR A 98 -1.30 -6.02 -11.29
N GLU A 99 -0.07 -6.17 -11.80
CA GLU A 99 0.99 -6.95 -11.13
C GLU A 99 1.93 -6.11 -10.25
N GLN A 100 1.67 -4.79 -10.11
CA GLN A 100 2.51 -3.92 -9.30
C GLN A 100 2.30 -4.18 -7.81
N VAL A 101 3.38 -4.15 -7.03
CA VAL A 101 3.31 -3.96 -5.59
C VAL A 101 3.23 -2.47 -5.30
N THR A 102 2.16 -2.02 -4.66
CA THR A 102 1.92 -0.62 -4.33
C THR A 102 1.83 -0.35 -2.82
N THR A 103 2.09 -1.39 -2.02
CA THR A 103 2.06 -1.34 -0.55
C THR A 103 3.44 -1.42 0.10
N ASP A 104 4.51 -1.28 -0.71
CA ASP A 104 5.87 -1.21 -0.19
C ASP A 104 6.19 0.18 0.41
N ALA A 105 7.45 0.41 0.77
CA ALA A 105 7.89 1.66 1.38
C ALA A 105 7.60 2.91 0.51
N SER A 106 7.39 2.75 -0.80
CA SER A 106 7.04 3.88 -1.67
C SER A 106 5.65 4.44 -1.38
N LEU A 107 4.76 3.68 -0.74
CA LEU A 107 3.42 4.15 -0.36
C LEU A 107 3.49 5.22 0.74
N SER A 108 4.52 5.16 1.60
CA SER A 108 4.76 6.16 2.65
C SER A 108 5.08 7.52 2.05
N ALA A 109 4.10 8.41 2.02
CA ALA A 109 4.22 9.74 1.45
C ALA A 109 3.10 10.67 1.93
N THR A 110 3.28 11.96 1.68
CA THR A 110 2.16 12.90 1.56
C THR A 110 1.66 12.89 0.12
N TRP A 111 0.40 12.53 -0.09
CA TRP A 111 -0.21 12.44 -1.42
C TRP A 111 -1.22 13.58 -1.61
N LYS A 112 -0.93 14.53 -2.49
CA LYS A 112 -1.79 15.66 -2.85
C LYS A 112 -2.87 15.23 -3.84
N LEU A 113 -4.11 15.59 -3.56
CA LEU A 113 -5.24 15.28 -4.43
C LEU A 113 -5.21 16.09 -5.73
N LEU A 114 -5.30 15.40 -6.85
CA LEU A 114 -5.49 15.99 -8.17
C LEU A 114 -6.95 15.90 -8.62
N TRP A 115 -7.63 14.79 -8.31
CA TRP A 115 -9.01 14.53 -8.71
C TRP A 115 -9.65 13.42 -7.87
N THR A 116 -10.95 13.52 -7.59
CA THR A 116 -11.72 12.44 -6.96
C THR A 116 -13.18 12.37 -7.40
N THR A 117 -13.80 11.20 -7.22
CA THR A 117 -15.26 11.03 -7.22
C THR A 117 -15.89 11.09 -5.83
N GLU A 118 -15.07 11.12 -4.77
CA GLU A 118 -15.55 11.03 -3.39
C GLU A 118 -16.43 12.22 -3.03
N LYS A 119 -17.72 11.95 -2.84
CA LYS A 119 -18.74 12.97 -2.62
C LYS A 119 -18.51 13.78 -1.36
N GLU A 120 -18.05 13.15 -0.28
CA GLU A 120 -17.81 13.83 0.99
C GLU A 120 -16.66 14.84 0.87
N THR A 121 -15.57 14.47 0.20
CA THR A 121 -14.44 15.37 -0.08
C THR A 121 -14.87 16.50 -1.00
N LEU A 122 -15.59 16.20 -2.10
CA LEU A 122 -16.11 17.21 -3.02
C LEU A 122 -17.07 18.17 -2.33
N PHE A 123 -17.96 17.66 -1.48
CA PHE A 123 -18.89 18.49 -0.71
C PHE A 123 -18.15 19.50 0.18
N ILE A 124 -17.10 19.09 0.89
CA ILE A 124 -16.31 20.02 1.71
C ILE A 124 -15.59 21.04 0.84
N VAL A 125 -15.01 20.61 -0.28
CA VAL A 125 -14.31 21.49 -1.22
C VAL A 125 -15.25 22.56 -1.79
N GLU A 126 -16.46 22.18 -2.20
CA GLU A 126 -17.46 23.09 -2.77
C GLU A 126 -18.09 24.01 -1.72
N LYS A 127 -18.31 23.52 -0.50
CA LYS A 127 -19.05 24.25 0.54
C LYS A 127 -18.17 25.08 1.45
N ALA A 128 -16.85 24.96 1.40
CA ALA A 128 -15.92 25.77 2.19
C ALA A 128 -16.25 27.28 2.16
N GLY A 129 -16.62 27.81 0.97
CA GLY A 129 -17.04 29.20 0.79
C GLY A 129 -18.23 29.63 1.64
N LEU A 130 -19.18 28.73 1.91
CA LEU A 130 -20.32 29.01 2.79
C LEU A 130 -19.91 29.16 4.27
N PHE A 131 -18.74 28.65 4.64
CA PHE A 131 -18.18 28.76 5.98
C PHE A 131 -17.19 29.94 6.10
N GLY A 132 -17.13 30.83 5.09
CA GLY A 132 -16.27 32.00 5.09
C GLY A 132 -14.78 31.68 4.90
N THR A 133 -14.46 30.53 4.30
CA THR A 133 -13.09 30.11 3.97
C THR A 133 -13.06 29.51 2.56
N GLU A 134 -11.88 29.16 2.07
CA GLU A 134 -11.70 28.41 0.83
C GLU A 134 -11.10 27.05 1.17
N ALA A 135 -11.47 26.01 0.42
CA ALA A 135 -10.78 24.74 0.54
C ALA A 135 -9.41 24.85 -0.13
N GLY A 136 -8.37 24.86 0.71
CA GLY A 136 -6.97 24.79 0.30
C GLY A 136 -6.63 23.40 -0.25
N GLU A 137 -5.40 22.96 -0.04
CA GLU A 137 -4.93 21.66 -0.51
C GLU A 137 -5.59 20.48 0.23
N VAL A 138 -5.76 19.38 -0.50
CA VAL A 138 -6.30 18.11 0.03
C VAL A 138 -5.21 17.05 -0.05
N TYR A 139 -5.00 16.35 1.05
CA TYR A 139 -3.93 15.36 1.19
C TYR A 139 -4.43 14.04 1.73
N GLN A 140 -3.78 12.97 1.31
CA GLN A 140 -3.74 11.69 2.00
C GLN A 140 -2.30 11.43 2.44
N VAL A 141 -2.03 11.54 3.74
CA VAL A 141 -0.73 11.22 4.32
C VAL A 141 -0.76 9.76 4.70
N ILE A 142 0.18 8.96 4.20
CA ILE A 142 0.30 7.54 4.55
C ILE A 142 1.69 7.32 5.12
N ASP A 143 1.76 6.60 6.24
CA ASP A 143 2.99 6.07 6.77
C ASP A 143 2.80 4.58 7.09
N VAL A 144 3.31 3.73 6.21
CA VAL A 144 3.24 2.27 6.33
C VAL A 144 4.02 1.78 7.55
N GLY A 145 5.16 2.42 7.88
CA GLY A 145 6.00 2.00 9.00
C GLY A 145 5.34 2.27 10.35
N ASN A 146 4.58 3.38 10.44
CA ASN A 146 3.81 3.75 11.62
C ASN A 146 2.35 3.28 11.59
N GLU A 147 1.96 2.46 10.61
CA GLU A 147 0.59 1.96 10.43
C GLU A 147 -0.48 3.07 10.48
N SER A 148 -0.17 4.24 9.89
CA SER A 148 -1.03 5.43 9.98
C SER A 148 -1.44 6.00 8.63
N LEU A 149 -2.62 6.61 8.62
CA LEU A 149 -3.13 7.39 7.49
C LEU A 149 -3.87 8.62 8.01
N GLN A 150 -3.68 9.78 7.36
CA GLN A 150 -4.51 10.95 7.52
C GLN A 150 -5.12 11.40 6.20
N ASN A 151 -6.42 11.60 6.16
CA ASN A 151 -7.05 12.41 5.11
C ASN A 151 -7.17 13.84 5.64
N VAL A 152 -6.73 14.82 4.85
CA VAL A 152 -6.63 16.21 5.28
C VAL A 152 -7.20 17.13 4.21
N ILE A 153 -8.05 18.06 4.60
CA ILE A 153 -8.48 19.20 3.77
C ILE A 153 -8.03 20.46 4.50
N THR A 154 -7.13 21.23 3.92
CA THR A 154 -6.66 22.48 4.53
C THR A 154 -7.61 23.64 4.23
N PHE A 155 -7.65 24.63 5.11
CA PHE A 155 -8.48 25.83 4.97
C PHE A 155 -7.62 27.08 5.21
N PRO A 156 -7.19 27.82 4.16
CA PRO A 156 -6.41 29.02 4.31
C PRO A 156 -7.19 30.16 5.01
N PRO A 157 -6.50 31.08 5.70
CA PRO A 157 -5.06 31.06 5.98
C PRO A 157 -4.66 30.01 7.03
N ASP A 158 -5.59 29.64 7.92
CA ASP A 158 -5.34 28.74 9.05
C ASP A 158 -6.54 27.84 9.31
N GLY A 159 -6.32 26.52 9.29
CA GLY A 159 -7.33 25.51 9.60
C GLY A 159 -7.20 24.25 8.74
N ALA A 160 -7.82 23.16 9.19
CA ALA A 160 -7.86 21.91 8.46
C ALA A 160 -8.95 20.97 8.97
N PHE A 161 -9.60 20.21 8.10
CA PHE A 161 -10.35 19.02 8.48
C PHE A 161 -9.42 17.81 8.37
N ILE A 162 -9.21 17.10 9.48
CA ILE A 162 -8.27 15.99 9.58
C ILE A 162 -9.01 14.75 10.07
N VAL A 163 -8.88 13.66 9.31
CA VAL A 163 -9.37 12.33 9.68
C VAL A 163 -8.17 11.41 9.82
N SER A 164 -7.88 10.95 11.04
CA SER A 164 -6.78 10.05 11.33
C SER A 164 -7.26 8.60 11.40
N SER A 165 -6.48 7.69 10.84
CA SER A 165 -6.81 6.28 10.69
C SER A 165 -5.60 5.40 11.02
N GLY A 166 -5.87 4.21 11.54
CA GLY A 166 -4.90 3.12 11.52
C GLY A 166 -5.01 2.37 10.20
N ILE A 167 -3.90 1.88 9.66
CA ILE A 167 -3.88 1.09 8.42
C ILE A 167 -3.21 -0.27 8.60
N LYS A 168 -3.56 -1.21 7.72
CA LYS A 168 -2.93 -2.52 7.63
C LYS A 168 -2.74 -2.91 6.18
N VAL A 169 -1.51 -3.25 5.79
CA VAL A 169 -1.24 -3.86 4.49
C VAL A 169 -1.76 -5.29 4.51
N VAL A 170 -2.68 -5.62 3.59
CA VAL A 170 -3.31 -6.95 3.51
C VAL A 170 -3.07 -7.65 2.18
N GLY A 171 -2.39 -6.98 1.24
CA GLY A 171 -2.00 -7.56 -0.05
C GLY A 171 -0.97 -6.69 -0.80
N PRO A 172 -0.59 -7.08 -2.02
CA PRO A 172 0.38 -6.32 -2.83
C PRO A 172 -0.12 -4.93 -3.22
N GLN A 173 -1.44 -4.72 -3.28
CA GLN A 173 -2.05 -3.43 -3.61
C GLN A 173 -3.05 -2.92 -2.58
N ARG A 174 -3.50 -3.79 -1.66
CA ARG A 174 -4.62 -3.53 -0.76
C ARG A 174 -4.16 -3.11 0.63
N VAL A 175 -4.76 -2.04 1.12
CA VAL A 175 -4.59 -1.51 2.47
C VAL A 175 -5.96 -1.36 3.11
N ASP A 176 -6.14 -2.01 4.26
CA ASP A 176 -7.30 -1.79 5.12
C ASP A 176 -7.06 -0.56 5.99
N PHE A 177 -8.10 0.21 6.28
CA PHE A 177 -8.04 1.33 7.20
C PHE A 177 -9.23 1.34 8.16
N LYS A 178 -9.02 1.94 9.34
CA LYS A 178 -10.07 2.21 10.33
C LYS A 178 -9.89 3.61 10.89
N PHE A 179 -10.97 4.40 10.89
CA PHE A 179 -10.93 5.75 11.44
C PHE A 179 -10.80 5.72 12.97
N ASN A 180 -9.86 6.50 13.47
CA ASN A 180 -9.53 6.62 14.90
C ASN A 180 -9.99 7.97 15.47
N SER A 181 -9.95 9.04 14.66
CA SER A 181 -10.44 10.37 15.05
C SER A 181 -10.75 11.21 13.81
N ALA A 182 -11.65 12.18 13.98
CA ALA A 182 -11.88 13.24 13.01
C ALA A 182 -11.94 14.58 13.77
N LYS A 183 -11.36 15.64 13.20
CA LYS A 183 -11.39 16.97 13.81
C LYS A 183 -11.38 18.08 12.76
N LEU A 184 -12.07 19.18 13.05
CA LEU A 184 -11.92 20.46 12.36
C LEU A 184 -11.03 21.35 13.22
N LYS A 185 -9.90 21.74 12.67
CA LYS A 185 -9.00 22.73 13.21
C LYS A 185 -9.39 24.11 12.78
N LEU A 186 -9.53 24.96 13.79
CA LEU A 186 -9.73 26.39 13.63
C LEU A 186 -8.59 27.12 14.35
N PRO A 187 -8.33 28.39 14.03
CA PRO A 187 -7.20 29.15 14.58
C PRO A 187 -7.08 29.16 16.11
N LYS A 188 -8.20 28.97 16.83
CA LYS A 188 -8.27 29.06 18.30
C LYS A 188 -8.70 27.77 19.00
N ARG A 189 -9.16 26.75 18.26
CA ARG A 189 -9.70 25.52 18.85
C ARG A 189 -9.80 24.38 17.84
N ASP A 190 -9.72 23.16 18.35
CA ASP A 190 -10.07 21.95 17.62
C ASP A 190 -11.52 21.56 17.97
N ILE A 191 -12.31 21.21 16.96
CA ILE A 191 -13.66 20.66 17.10
C ILE A 191 -13.59 19.17 16.75
N PRO A 192 -13.74 18.24 17.72
CA PRO A 192 -13.75 16.82 17.43
C PRO A 192 -15.07 16.40 16.77
N PHE A 193 -14.99 15.46 15.85
CA PHE A 193 -16.12 14.75 15.26
C PHE A 193 -15.97 13.27 15.58
N PRO A 194 -17.10 12.57 15.83
CA PRO A 194 -17.03 11.14 16.04
C PRO A 194 -16.47 10.45 14.77
N PRO A 195 -15.42 9.62 14.89
CA PRO A 195 -14.90 8.88 13.76
C PRO A 195 -15.82 7.72 13.46
N PHE A 196 -16.25 7.58 12.21
CA PHE A 196 -17.07 6.45 11.79
C PHE A 196 -16.61 5.95 10.44
N GLY A 197 -16.23 4.67 10.41
CA GLY A 197 -15.91 4.01 9.17
C GLY A 197 -14.64 3.20 9.26
N GLN A 198 -14.64 2.17 8.44
CA GLN A 198 -13.50 1.37 8.09
C GLN A 198 -13.71 0.96 6.63
N GLY A 199 -12.64 0.62 5.97
CA GLY A 199 -12.70 0.23 4.58
C GLY A 199 -11.35 -0.25 4.11
N TRP A 200 -11.22 -0.30 2.79
CA TRP A 200 -9.95 -0.60 2.15
C TRP A 200 -9.81 0.28 0.92
N PHE A 201 -8.56 0.48 0.51
CA PHE A 201 -8.26 1.01 -0.81
C PHE A 201 -7.20 0.14 -1.49
N GLU A 202 -7.25 0.13 -2.81
CA GLU A 202 -6.23 -0.46 -3.67
C GLU A 202 -5.57 0.64 -4.48
N SER A 203 -4.25 0.54 -4.70
CA SER A 203 -3.50 1.53 -5.48
C SER A 203 -2.81 0.92 -6.69
N VAL A 204 -2.72 1.71 -7.76
CA VAL A 204 -1.86 1.46 -8.93
C VAL A 204 -1.00 2.70 -9.17
N TYR A 205 0.31 2.50 -9.40
CA TYR A 205 1.21 3.60 -9.77
C TYR A 205 1.15 3.86 -11.28
N LEU A 206 0.93 5.12 -11.63
CA LEU A 206 1.05 5.60 -13.00
C LEU A 206 2.52 5.83 -13.35
N ASP A 207 3.24 6.44 -12.41
CA ASP A 207 4.68 6.62 -12.40
C ASP A 207 5.18 6.74 -10.95
N ASP A 208 6.42 7.17 -10.74
CA ASP A 208 7.02 7.33 -9.41
C ASP A 208 6.35 8.45 -8.56
N LYS A 209 5.54 9.30 -9.20
CA LYS A 209 4.95 10.51 -8.64
C LYS A 209 3.44 10.42 -8.48
N ILE A 210 2.74 9.61 -9.25
CA ILE A 210 1.28 9.60 -9.30
C ILE A 210 0.76 8.20 -9.07
N ARG A 211 -0.27 8.09 -8.24
CA ARG A 211 -1.06 6.87 -8.10
C ARG A 211 -2.54 7.16 -8.27
N VAL A 212 -3.24 6.13 -8.71
CA VAL A 212 -4.68 6.03 -8.62
C VAL A 212 -5.00 5.11 -7.45
N ALA A 213 -5.91 5.53 -6.59
CA ALA A 213 -6.44 4.71 -5.51
C ALA A 213 -7.95 4.53 -5.71
N LYS A 214 -8.44 3.30 -5.52
CA LYS A 214 -9.87 2.98 -5.53
C LYS A 214 -10.28 2.40 -4.19
N ASP A 215 -11.33 2.95 -3.60
CA ASP A 215 -11.82 2.51 -2.29
C ASP A 215 -12.91 1.42 -2.39
N VAL A 216 -13.34 0.92 -1.23
CA VAL A 216 -14.41 -0.09 -1.10
C VAL A 216 -15.77 0.34 -1.68
N ARG A 217 -16.04 1.64 -1.79
CA ARG A 217 -17.27 2.20 -2.39
C ARG A 217 -17.15 2.34 -3.91
N GLY A 218 -15.96 2.10 -4.46
CA GLY A 218 -15.63 2.32 -5.85
C GLY A 218 -15.24 3.77 -6.16
N ASP A 219 -15.09 4.62 -5.13
CA ASP A 219 -14.62 5.98 -5.31
C ASP A 219 -13.14 5.99 -5.65
N THR A 220 -12.75 6.94 -6.50
CA THR A 220 -11.41 7.01 -7.04
C THR A 220 -10.71 8.29 -6.61
N LEU A 221 -9.42 8.18 -6.29
CA LEU A 221 -8.53 9.30 -6.02
C LEU A 221 -7.37 9.23 -7.01
N ILE A 222 -7.10 10.32 -7.71
CA ILE A 222 -5.84 10.54 -8.42
C ILE A 222 -5.01 11.47 -7.56
N VAL A 223 -3.83 11.02 -7.16
CA VAL A 223 -2.98 11.77 -6.23
C VAL A 223 -1.53 11.84 -6.69
N ALA A 224 -0.91 12.98 -6.46
CA ALA A 224 0.51 13.23 -6.72
C ALA A 224 1.31 13.25 -5.42
N ARG A 225 2.52 12.71 -5.46
CA ARG A 225 3.46 12.70 -4.34
C ARG A 225 3.93 14.14 -4.05
N ASP A 226 3.73 14.58 -2.82
CA ASP A 226 4.11 15.90 -2.29
C ASP A 226 5.17 15.80 -1.18
N GLY A 227 6.00 14.75 -1.26
CA GLY A 227 7.12 14.52 -0.33
C GLY A 227 6.87 13.41 0.71
N PRO A 228 7.71 13.34 1.76
CA PRO A 228 7.60 12.33 2.81
C PRO A 228 6.31 12.47 3.63
N PRO A 229 5.93 11.46 4.43
CA PRO A 229 4.80 11.59 5.34
C PRO A 229 4.97 12.79 6.27
N ARG A 230 4.01 13.71 6.25
CA ARG A 230 3.93 14.87 7.13
C ARG A 230 2.56 14.88 7.77
N LEU A 231 2.48 14.46 9.03
CA LEU A 231 1.23 14.51 9.79
C LEU A 231 0.82 15.97 9.98
N PHE A 232 -0.47 16.22 9.80
CA PHE A 232 -1.10 17.48 10.14
C PHE A 232 -1.66 17.31 11.54
N GLU A 233 -1.41 18.28 12.40
CA GLU A 233 -1.73 18.12 13.82
C GLU A 233 -2.45 19.28 14.44
#